data_AF-A0A8T1NC22-F1
#
_entry.id   AF-A0A8T1NC22-F1
#
_cell.length_a   1.000
_cell.length_b   1.000
_cell.length_c   1.000
_cell.angle_alpha   90.00
_cell.angle_beta   90.00
_cell.angle_gamma   90.00
#
_symmetry.space_group_name_H-M   'P 1'
#
loop_
_entity.id
_entity.type
_entity.pdbx_description
1 polymer ?
#
loop_
_entity_poly.entity_id
_entity_poly.type
_entity_poly.pdbx_seq_one_letter_code
_entity_poly.pdbx_strand_id
1 'polypeptide(L)'
;MIVDNATCPTCSRGEETALHVLWDCPASVDVWGEGCSPVKKWRRNYADFRTLWFDFQSKLEEGKLHIVTEVLYGLWKRRNEAVFEGKFKGPSVIFQLALQEVEATKLAQEKLRESQASLTAVTRTLWRPPRMDYMKVNVDATMDKNMGRMGIDIVVRDCSGEVQLEGDAKMVVDAVTSNTQDSSWDGQVIEDIKSVLKAQPGWSVSFSGRSSNKAAHETAKLALTLGSECIWVEEVPPEVLLAVISDKIVIVESY
;
A
#
# COMPACT_ATOMS: atom_id res chain seq x y z
N MET A 1 8.53 12.68 -6.42
CA MET A 1 8.89 13.78 -5.51
C MET A 1 10.20 14.44 -5.93
N ILE A 2 10.20 15.75 -6.18
CA ILE A 2 11.22 16.58 -5.54
C ILE A 2 12.63 16.47 -6.14
N VAL A 3 13.05 17.54 -6.80
CA VAL A 3 14.38 17.63 -7.42
C VAL A 3 15.44 17.62 -6.31
N ASP A 4 16.52 16.84 -6.46
CA ASP A 4 17.66 16.69 -5.52
C ASP A 4 18.49 17.98 -5.26
N ASN A 5 17.89 19.14 -5.53
CA ASN A 5 18.40 20.46 -5.18
C ASN A 5 17.26 21.51 -5.12
N ALA A 6 16.01 21.07 -5.15
CA ALA A 6 14.88 21.97 -5.09
C ALA A 6 14.63 22.35 -3.62
N THR A 7 14.63 23.66 -3.41
CA THR A 7 14.03 24.24 -2.24
C THR A 7 12.58 23.80 -2.17
N CYS A 8 12.10 23.42 -0.99
CA CYS A 8 10.73 22.97 -0.78
C CYS A 8 9.74 23.90 -1.49
N PRO A 9 8.90 23.42 -2.42
CA PRO A 9 7.99 24.22 -3.21
C PRO A 9 6.89 24.84 -2.34
N THR A 10 6.69 24.30 -1.14
CA THR A 10 5.72 24.81 -0.18
C THR A 10 6.24 26.00 0.61
N CYS A 11 7.49 25.96 1.10
CA CYS A 11 8.02 26.98 2.02
C CYS A 11 9.24 27.75 1.50
N SER A 12 9.90 27.22 0.47
CA SER A 12 11.09 27.76 -0.19
C SER A 12 12.29 27.99 0.74
N ARG A 13 12.38 27.25 1.86
CA ARG A 13 13.37 27.49 2.93
C ARG A 13 14.29 26.33 3.26
N GLY A 14 14.00 25.12 2.79
CA GLY A 14 14.81 23.93 3.09
C GLY A 14 14.88 22.99 1.90
N GLU A 15 15.87 22.10 1.94
CA GLU A 15 15.90 20.96 1.03
C GLU A 15 14.64 20.12 1.23
N GLU A 16 14.07 19.68 0.14
CA GLU A 16 12.76 19.07 0.15
C GLU A 16 12.87 17.56 0.49
N THR A 17 13.22 17.26 1.73
CA THR A 17 13.29 15.88 2.23
C THR A 17 11.94 15.41 2.79
N ALA A 18 11.72 14.11 2.93
CA ALA A 18 10.51 13.59 3.60
C ALA A 18 10.37 14.13 5.03
N LEU A 19 11.48 14.23 5.77
CA LEU A 19 11.50 14.83 7.10
C LEU A 19 11.10 16.33 7.04
N HIS A 20 11.67 17.09 6.10
CA HIS A 20 11.30 18.49 5.94
C HIS A 20 9.82 18.63 5.56
N VAL A 21 9.40 18.01 4.46
CA VAL A 21 8.03 18.13 3.92
C VAL A 21 6.98 17.68 4.92
N LEU A 22 7.22 16.63 5.70
CA LEU A 22 6.20 16.05 6.58
C LEU A 22 6.28 16.54 8.03
N TRP A 23 7.42 17.08 8.47
CA TRP A 23 7.64 17.38 9.88
C TRP A 23 8.16 18.80 10.14
N ASP A 24 9.28 19.19 9.53
CA ASP A 24 10.00 20.42 9.89
C ASP A 24 9.60 21.65 9.06
N CYS A 25 8.97 21.46 7.90
CA CYS A 25 8.52 22.54 7.04
C CYS A 25 7.52 23.42 7.79
N PRO A 26 7.62 24.77 7.72
CA PRO A 26 6.66 25.67 8.38
C PRO A 26 5.21 25.36 8.03
N ALA A 27 4.96 24.99 6.77
CA ALA A 27 3.65 24.55 6.34
C ALA A 27 3.21 23.28 7.06
N SER A 28 4.08 22.32 7.37
CA SER A 28 3.68 21.11 8.09
C SER A 28 3.56 21.33 9.58
N VAL A 29 4.43 22.18 10.14
CA VAL A 29 4.38 22.61 11.54
C VAL A 29 3.05 23.30 11.87
N ASP A 30 2.45 24.06 10.95
CA ASP A 30 1.14 24.69 11.18
C ASP A 30 0.03 23.66 11.45
N VAL A 31 0.03 22.54 10.73
CA VAL A 31 -0.92 21.43 10.92
C VAL A 31 -0.64 20.70 12.23
N TRP A 32 0.63 20.42 12.53
CA TRP A 32 1.00 19.74 13.77
C TRP A 32 0.73 20.60 15.02
N GLY A 33 0.61 21.93 14.86
CA GLY A 33 0.27 22.88 15.92
C GLY A 33 -1.17 22.82 16.40
N GLU A 34 -2.06 22.11 15.68
CA GLU A 34 -3.46 21.94 16.03
C GLU A 34 -3.65 21.38 17.45
N GLY A 35 -4.67 21.88 18.16
CA GLY A 35 -4.86 21.61 19.59
C GLY A 35 -4.95 20.12 19.95
N CYS A 36 -5.55 19.33 19.06
CA CYS A 36 -5.78 17.90 19.23
C CYS A 36 -4.65 17.03 18.67
N SER A 37 -3.58 17.62 18.13
CA SER A 37 -2.44 16.87 17.59
C SER A 37 -1.74 16.04 18.69
N PRO A 38 -1.63 14.71 18.53
CA PRO A 38 -0.91 13.86 19.49
C PRO A 38 0.56 14.23 19.65
N VAL A 39 1.11 14.96 18.67
CA VAL A 39 2.53 15.30 18.54
C VAL A 39 2.76 16.82 18.56
N LYS A 40 1.82 17.60 19.10
CA LYS A 40 1.91 19.07 19.18
C LYS A 40 3.19 19.59 19.84
N LYS A 41 3.65 18.94 20.91
CA LYS A 41 4.85 19.32 21.69
C LYS A 41 5.99 18.33 21.49
N TRP A 42 6.03 17.67 20.34
CA TRP A 42 7.03 16.64 20.10
C TRP A 42 8.41 17.23 19.85
N ARG A 43 9.46 16.45 20.14
CA ARG A 43 10.85 16.89 19.91
C ARG A 43 11.06 17.22 18.43
N ARG A 44 12.02 18.10 18.17
CA ARG A 44 12.46 18.48 16.81
C ARG A 44 13.90 18.03 16.60
N ASN A 45 14.41 18.19 15.37
CA ASN A 45 15.78 17.87 14.95
C ASN A 45 16.08 16.36 14.90
N TYR A 46 15.32 15.64 14.09
CA TYR A 46 15.65 14.26 13.74
C TYR A 46 16.66 14.24 12.58
N ALA A 47 17.45 13.16 12.48
CA ALA A 47 18.39 13.00 11.38
C ALA A 47 17.67 12.67 10.07
N ASP A 48 16.60 11.88 10.15
CA ASP A 48 15.79 11.43 9.03
C ASP A 48 14.35 11.13 9.47
N PHE A 49 13.48 10.85 8.51
CA PHE A 49 12.09 10.50 8.79
C PHE A 49 11.96 9.15 9.52
N ARG A 50 12.88 8.21 9.30
CA ARG A 50 12.85 6.88 9.93
C ARG A 50 13.02 6.96 11.45
N THR A 51 13.97 7.77 11.91
CA THR A 51 14.21 8.01 13.34
C THR A 51 13.07 8.77 14.00
N LEU A 52 12.39 9.65 13.26
CA LEU A 52 11.13 10.27 13.70
C LEU A 52 10.03 9.21 13.89
N TRP A 53 9.82 8.39 12.88
CA TRP A 53 8.78 7.37 12.89
C TRP A 53 8.96 6.34 14.02
N PHE A 54 10.17 5.85 14.24
CA PHE A 54 10.45 4.94 15.37
C PHE A 54 10.21 5.59 16.74
N ASP A 55 10.46 6.89 16.86
CA ASP A 55 10.18 7.62 18.10
C ASP A 55 8.67 7.76 18.34
N PHE A 56 7.87 7.92 17.28
CA PHE A 56 6.41 7.82 17.38
C PHE A 56 5.98 6.43 17.82
N GLN A 57 6.42 5.38 17.12
CA GLN A 57 6.03 4.00 17.42
C GLN A 57 6.36 3.57 18.86
N SER A 58 7.49 4.04 19.39
CA SER A 58 7.91 3.70 20.75
C SER A 58 7.16 4.44 21.87
N LYS A 59 6.48 5.55 21.56
CA LYS A 59 5.88 6.44 22.58
C LYS A 59 4.38 6.68 22.42
N LEU A 60 3.82 6.43 21.24
CA LEU A 60 2.40 6.64 20.97
C LEU A 60 1.66 5.30 21.00
N GLU A 61 0.47 5.34 21.60
CA GLU A 61 -0.51 4.25 21.50
C GLU A 61 -0.99 4.11 20.05
N GLU A 62 -1.43 2.90 19.67
CA GLU A 62 -1.89 2.55 18.32
C GLU A 62 -2.92 3.56 17.74
N GLY A 63 -3.91 3.96 18.54
CA GLY A 63 -4.91 4.94 18.11
C GLY A 63 -4.33 6.32 17.80
N LYS A 64 -3.28 6.75 18.52
CA LYS A 64 -2.57 8.01 18.28
C LYS A 64 -1.62 7.89 17.08
N LEU A 65 -0.99 6.73 16.89
CA LEU A 65 -0.19 6.43 15.71
C LEU A 65 -1.03 6.53 14.44
N HIS A 66 -2.24 5.99 14.45
CA HIS A 66 -3.14 6.08 13.31
C HIS A 66 -3.45 7.54 12.93
N ILE A 67 -3.75 8.40 13.91
CA ILE A 67 -3.95 9.84 13.67
C ILE A 67 -2.70 10.48 13.06
N VAL A 68 -1.52 10.15 13.59
CA VAL A 68 -0.25 10.68 13.04
C VAL A 68 -0.05 10.22 11.59
N THR A 69 -0.33 8.95 11.27
CA THR A 69 -0.26 8.41 9.90
C THR A 69 -1.19 9.18 8.95
N GLU A 70 -2.43 9.40 9.34
CA GLU A 70 -3.40 10.11 8.50
C GLU A 70 -3.03 11.58 8.28
N VAL A 71 -2.50 12.25 9.30
CA VAL A 71 -2.01 13.63 9.13
C VAL A 71 -0.76 13.67 8.24
N LEU A 72 0.16 12.71 8.36
CA LEU A 72 1.32 12.59 7.46
C LEU A 72 0.89 12.43 5.99
N TYR A 73 -0.09 11.55 5.74
CA TYR A 73 -0.67 11.40 4.41
C TYR A 73 -1.34 12.69 3.92
N GLY A 74 -2.13 13.35 4.77
CA GLY A 74 -2.76 14.63 4.46
C GLY A 74 -1.75 15.73 4.11
N LEU A 75 -0.62 15.78 4.80
CA LEU A 75 0.49 16.71 4.53
C LEU A 75 1.15 16.44 3.18
N TRP A 76 1.45 15.17 2.89
CA TRP A 76 1.94 14.74 1.58
C TRP A 76 0.97 15.13 0.46
N LYS A 77 -0.32 14.85 0.66
CA LYS A 77 -1.37 15.18 -0.29
C LYS A 77 -1.49 16.69 -0.52
N ARG A 78 -1.48 17.50 0.56
CA ARG A 78 -1.49 18.96 0.46
C ARG A 78 -0.31 19.49 -0.36
N ARG A 79 0.90 18.95 -0.14
CA ARG A 79 2.08 19.32 -0.94
C ARG A 79 1.88 18.98 -2.41
N ASN A 80 1.33 17.80 -2.72
CA ASN A 80 1.11 17.39 -4.11
C ASN A 80 0.04 18.24 -4.80
N GLU A 81 -1.09 18.50 -4.13
CA GLU A 81 -2.13 19.39 -4.64
C GLU A 81 -1.57 20.81 -4.90
N ALA A 82 -0.67 21.29 -4.05
CA ALA A 82 -0.03 22.59 -4.25
C ALA A 82 0.86 22.62 -5.49
N VAL A 83 1.65 21.57 -5.71
CA VAL A 83 2.61 21.48 -6.81
C VAL A 83 1.93 21.19 -8.15
N PHE A 84 0.94 20.29 -8.18
CA PHE A 84 0.36 19.79 -9.43
C PHE A 84 -0.99 20.44 -9.79
N GLU A 85 -1.73 20.92 -8.80
CA GLU A 85 -3.06 21.52 -9.01
C GLU A 85 -3.10 23.01 -8.64
N GLY A 86 -2.02 23.56 -8.10
CA GLY A 86 -2.00 24.94 -7.59
C GLY A 86 -2.93 25.17 -6.40
N LYS A 87 -3.34 24.11 -5.69
CA LYS A 87 -4.29 24.18 -4.56
C LYS A 87 -3.56 24.02 -3.24
N PHE A 88 -3.83 24.91 -2.29
CA PHE A 88 -3.25 24.82 -0.95
C PHE A 88 -4.33 24.82 0.12
N LYS A 89 -4.50 23.68 0.81
CA LYS A 89 -5.47 23.54 1.91
C LYS A 89 -4.90 24.08 3.22
N GLY A 90 -5.76 24.76 3.99
CA GLY A 90 -5.38 25.28 5.30
C GLY A 90 -5.14 24.18 6.35
N PRO A 91 -4.38 24.48 7.43
CA PRO A 91 -3.98 23.51 8.45
C PRO A 91 -5.15 22.74 9.08
N SER A 92 -6.16 23.47 9.54
CA SER A 92 -7.30 22.88 10.24
C SER A 92 -8.09 21.93 9.34
N VAL A 93 -8.14 22.21 8.02
CA VAL A 93 -8.81 21.34 7.05
C VAL A 93 -8.08 20.01 6.93
N ILE A 94 -6.74 20.02 6.83
CA ILE A 94 -5.96 18.78 6.77
C ILE A 94 -6.16 17.95 8.03
N PHE A 95 -6.07 18.58 9.19
CA PHE A 95 -6.20 17.87 10.46
C PHE A 95 -7.62 17.31 10.66
N GLN A 96 -8.66 18.06 10.29
CA GLN A 96 -10.05 17.60 10.35
C GLN A 96 -10.31 16.42 9.40
N LEU A 97 -9.79 16.47 8.17
CA LEU A 97 -9.92 15.36 7.23
C LEU A 97 -9.23 14.10 7.76
N ALA A 98 -8.05 14.23 8.36
CA ALA A 98 -7.36 13.09 8.98
C ALA A 98 -8.18 12.49 10.14
N LEU A 99 -8.78 13.32 11.00
CA LEU A 99 -9.64 12.81 12.08
C LEU A 99 -10.89 12.09 11.55
N GLN A 100 -11.51 12.63 10.49
CA GLN A 100 -12.65 12.01 9.84
C GLN A 100 -12.29 10.65 9.24
N GLU A 101 -11.12 10.54 8.61
CA GLU A 101 -10.65 9.29 8.00
C GLU A 101 -10.35 8.22 9.06
N VAL A 102 -9.75 8.62 10.19
CA VAL A 102 -9.54 7.73 11.33
C VAL A 102 -10.87 7.20 11.89
N GLU A 103 -11.86 8.08 12.02
CA GLU A 103 -13.21 7.69 12.49
C GLU A 103 -13.91 6.77 11.49
N ALA A 104 -13.86 7.10 10.20
CA ALA A 104 -14.42 6.28 9.13
C ALA A 104 -13.78 4.88 9.10
N THR A 105 -12.46 4.81 9.25
CA THR A 105 -11.72 3.53 9.29
C THR A 105 -12.08 2.70 10.52
N LYS A 106 -12.22 3.33 11.70
CA LYS A 106 -12.67 2.63 12.92
C LYS A 106 -14.07 2.06 12.74
N LEU A 107 -15.00 2.85 12.23
CA LEU A 107 -16.37 2.41 11.95
C LEU A 107 -16.40 1.28 10.90
N ALA A 108 -15.55 1.34 9.88
CA ALA A 108 -15.41 0.29 8.88
C ALA A 108 -14.87 -1.01 9.51
N GLN A 109 -13.85 -0.91 10.38
CA GLN A 109 -13.27 -2.05 11.09
C GLN A 109 -14.27 -2.68 12.08
N GLU A 110 -15.08 -1.89 12.78
CA GLU A 110 -16.13 -2.39 13.66
C GLU A 110 -17.20 -3.15 12.88
N LYS A 111 -17.66 -2.60 11.75
CA LYS A 111 -18.59 -3.29 10.85
C LYS A 111 -18.01 -4.59 10.30
N LEU A 112 -16.73 -4.59 9.92
CA LEU A 112 -16.00 -5.79 9.49
C LEU A 112 -15.90 -6.82 10.61
N ARG A 113 -15.64 -6.39 11.85
CA ARG A 113 -15.60 -7.28 13.02
C ARG A 113 -16.98 -7.86 13.34
N GLU A 114 -18.06 -7.10 13.20
CA GLU A 114 -19.43 -7.58 13.39
C GLU A 114 -19.82 -8.60 12.30
N SER A 115 -19.42 -8.36 11.05
CA SER A 115 -19.61 -9.33 9.97
C SER A 115 -18.74 -10.59 10.16
N GLN A 116 -17.51 -10.44 10.64
CA GLN A 116 -16.60 -11.56 10.93
C GLN A 116 -17.01 -12.35 12.17
N ALA A 117 -17.53 -11.69 13.22
CA ALA A 117 -18.08 -12.34 14.42
C ALA A 117 -19.26 -13.27 14.07
N SER A 118 -20.07 -12.88 13.07
CA SER A 118 -21.15 -13.69 12.54
C SER A 118 -20.65 -14.87 11.67
N LEU A 119 -19.46 -14.75 11.07
CA LEU A 119 -18.81 -15.81 10.27
C LEU A 119 -17.96 -16.78 11.11
N THR A 120 -17.54 -16.41 12.33
CA THR A 120 -16.70 -17.25 13.21
C THR A 120 -17.33 -18.58 13.68
N ALA A 121 -18.60 -18.83 13.38
CA ALA A 121 -19.20 -20.16 13.58
C ALA A 121 -18.71 -21.20 12.56
N VAL A 122 -18.06 -20.79 11.46
CA VAL A 122 -17.58 -21.67 10.39
C VAL A 122 -16.06 -21.51 10.23
N THR A 123 -15.32 -22.32 10.98
CA THR A 123 -13.90 -22.70 10.78
C THR A 123 -12.86 -21.59 10.58
N ARG A 124 -12.05 -21.34 11.63
CA ARG A 124 -10.71 -20.74 11.50
C ARG A 124 -9.76 -21.73 10.80
N THR A 125 -9.63 -21.64 9.48
CA THR A 125 -8.53 -22.28 8.75
C THR A 125 -7.30 -21.39 8.83
N LEU A 126 -6.37 -21.75 9.71
CA LEU A 126 -5.00 -21.24 9.67
C LEU A 126 -4.38 -21.57 8.31
N TRP A 127 -3.66 -20.61 7.72
CA TRP A 127 -2.98 -20.80 6.43
C TRP A 127 -2.03 -22.00 6.47
N ARG A 128 -1.99 -22.77 5.38
CA ARG A 128 -1.08 -23.90 5.18
C ARG A 128 -0.42 -23.82 3.80
N PRO A 129 0.86 -24.21 3.68
CA PRO A 129 1.52 -24.37 2.40
C PRO A 129 0.74 -25.32 1.48
N PRO A 130 0.67 -25.06 0.17
CA PRO A 130 0.12 -26.01 -0.79
C PRO A 130 0.97 -27.29 -0.87
N ARG A 131 0.41 -28.36 -1.45
CA ARG A 131 1.14 -29.61 -1.67
C ARG A 131 2.22 -29.42 -2.74
N MET A 132 3.23 -30.31 -2.73
CA MET A 132 4.25 -30.39 -3.79
C MET A 132 3.56 -30.45 -5.17
N ASP A 133 4.06 -29.67 -6.13
CA ASP A 133 3.52 -29.43 -7.49
C ASP A 133 2.31 -28.48 -7.58
N TYR A 134 1.91 -27.83 -6.49
CA TYR A 134 0.83 -26.83 -6.48
C TYR A 134 1.34 -25.46 -6.03
N MET A 135 0.86 -24.41 -6.71
CA MET A 135 0.95 -23.03 -6.26
C MET A 135 -0.41 -22.56 -5.74
N LYS A 136 -0.39 -21.79 -4.66
CA LYS A 136 -1.55 -21.17 -4.02
C LYS A 136 -1.55 -19.68 -4.33
N VAL A 137 -2.49 -19.25 -5.17
CA VAL A 137 -2.72 -17.84 -5.47
C VAL A 137 -3.80 -17.32 -4.53
N ASN A 138 -3.52 -16.21 -3.86
CA ASN A 138 -4.50 -15.46 -3.09
C ASN A 138 -4.70 -14.13 -3.83
N VAL A 139 -5.94 -13.77 -4.11
CA VAL A 139 -6.29 -12.51 -4.75
C VAL A 139 -7.20 -11.76 -3.80
N ASP A 140 -6.93 -10.48 -3.61
CA ASP A 140 -7.84 -9.58 -2.91
C ASP A 140 -8.16 -8.38 -3.80
N ALA A 141 -9.34 -7.82 -3.64
CA ALA A 141 -9.75 -6.65 -4.39
C ALA A 141 -10.62 -5.75 -3.52
N THR A 142 -10.28 -4.47 -3.49
CA THR A 142 -11.02 -3.44 -2.76
C THR A 142 -11.59 -2.42 -3.73
N MET A 143 -12.82 -1.99 -3.48
CA MET A 143 -13.50 -1.00 -4.32
C MET A 143 -14.07 0.12 -3.48
N ASP A 144 -13.64 1.34 -3.78
CA ASP A 144 -14.19 2.58 -3.25
C ASP A 144 -15.21 3.14 -4.26
N LYS A 145 -16.49 2.86 -4.00
CA LYS A 145 -17.62 3.29 -4.84
C LYS A 145 -17.82 4.81 -4.85
N ASN A 146 -17.35 5.52 -3.82
CA ASN A 146 -17.56 6.97 -3.69
C ASN A 146 -16.54 7.75 -4.52
N MET A 147 -15.31 7.25 -4.62
CA MET A 147 -14.25 7.90 -5.38
C MET A 147 -13.98 7.21 -6.73
N GLY A 148 -14.72 6.14 -7.06
CA GLY A 148 -14.58 5.41 -8.32
C GLY A 148 -13.21 4.74 -8.44
N ARG A 149 -12.64 4.26 -7.32
CA ARG A 149 -11.30 3.66 -7.28
C ARG A 149 -11.38 2.19 -6.93
N MET A 150 -10.47 1.42 -7.48
CA MET A 150 -10.33 -0.01 -7.22
C MET A 150 -8.86 -0.32 -6.98
N GLY A 151 -8.59 -1.13 -5.96
CA GLY A 151 -7.29 -1.75 -5.68
C GLY A 151 -7.41 -3.25 -5.83
N ILE A 152 -6.37 -3.89 -6.37
CA ILE A 152 -6.27 -5.35 -6.50
C ILE A 152 -4.92 -5.75 -5.92
N ASP A 153 -4.88 -6.83 -5.15
CA ASP A 153 -3.69 -7.46 -4.59
C ASP A 153 -3.63 -8.93 -4.99
N ILE A 154 -2.44 -9.44 -5.30
CA ILE A 154 -2.22 -10.84 -5.69
C ILE A 154 -0.97 -11.36 -5.01
N VAL A 155 -1.11 -12.48 -4.29
CA VAL A 155 -0.01 -13.17 -3.60
C VAL A 155 0.01 -14.64 -4.02
N VAL A 156 1.02 -15.05 -4.77
CA VAL A 156 1.27 -16.46 -5.11
C VAL A 156 2.21 -17.07 -4.09
N ARG A 157 1.94 -18.31 -3.65
CA ARG A 157 2.81 -19.08 -2.76
C ARG A 157 3.05 -20.49 -3.28
N ASP A 158 4.29 -20.97 -3.25
CA ASP A 158 4.66 -22.33 -3.64
C ASP A 158 4.50 -23.35 -2.48
N CYS A 159 4.83 -24.62 -2.72
CA CYS A 159 4.77 -25.68 -1.71
C CYS A 159 5.78 -25.56 -0.57
N SER A 160 6.86 -24.79 -0.78
CA SER A 160 7.82 -24.39 0.25
C SER A 160 7.32 -23.22 1.11
N GLY A 161 6.25 -22.54 0.67
CA GLY A 161 5.69 -21.36 1.30
C GLY A 161 6.32 -20.05 0.83
N GLU A 162 7.19 -20.10 -0.18
CA GLU A 162 7.84 -18.96 -0.80
C GLU A 162 6.81 -18.15 -1.58
N VAL A 163 6.92 -16.83 -1.51
CA VAL A 163 6.01 -15.86 -2.12
C VAL A 163 6.55 -15.43 -3.48
N GLN A 164 5.69 -15.45 -4.50
CA GLN A 164 5.97 -14.88 -5.81
C GLN A 164 4.94 -13.81 -6.14
N LEU A 165 5.42 -12.60 -6.43
CA LEU A 165 4.60 -11.49 -6.89
C LEU A 165 4.81 -11.34 -8.39
N GLU A 166 3.73 -11.43 -9.17
CA GLU A 166 3.79 -11.24 -10.62
C GLU A 166 3.09 -9.95 -11.02
N GLY A 167 3.77 -9.13 -11.81
CA GLY A 167 3.23 -7.85 -12.31
C GLY A 167 3.31 -7.75 -13.84
N ASP A 168 2.36 -7.06 -14.45
CA ASP A 168 2.34 -6.76 -15.90
C ASP A 168 2.98 -5.41 -16.25
N ALA A 169 3.33 -4.62 -15.23
CA ALA A 169 4.07 -3.37 -15.35
C ALA A 169 5.59 -3.67 -15.45
N LYS A 170 6.06 -4.06 -16.65
CA LYS A 170 7.47 -4.43 -16.89
C LYS A 170 8.48 -3.44 -16.30
N MET A 171 8.25 -2.15 -16.47
CA MET A 171 9.13 -1.11 -15.92
C MET A 171 9.22 -1.17 -14.40
N VAL A 172 8.11 -1.40 -13.71
CA VAL A 172 8.06 -1.50 -12.24
C VAL A 172 8.74 -2.78 -11.78
N VAL A 173 8.47 -3.91 -12.43
CA VAL A 173 9.09 -5.19 -12.08
C VAL A 173 10.60 -5.16 -12.30
N ASP A 174 11.05 -4.67 -13.45
CA ASP A 174 12.48 -4.53 -13.76
C ASP A 174 13.13 -3.60 -12.73
N ALA A 175 12.48 -2.49 -12.38
CA ALA A 175 12.98 -1.55 -11.39
C ALA A 175 13.08 -2.20 -10.00
N VAL A 176 12.06 -2.93 -9.53
CA VAL A 176 12.03 -3.60 -8.21
C VAL A 176 13.05 -4.74 -8.12
N THR A 177 13.22 -5.51 -9.19
CA THR A 177 14.16 -6.65 -9.24
C THR A 177 15.61 -6.22 -9.51
N SER A 178 15.82 -5.01 -10.01
CA SER A 178 17.15 -4.48 -10.26
C SER A 178 17.94 -4.22 -8.97
N ASN A 179 19.24 -4.47 -9.03
CA ASN A 179 20.20 -4.01 -8.02
C ASN A 179 20.61 -2.55 -8.20
N THR A 180 20.12 -1.88 -9.25
CA THR A 180 20.33 -0.46 -9.45
C THR A 180 19.47 0.31 -8.48
N GLN A 181 20.09 1.20 -7.72
CA GLN A 181 19.37 2.13 -6.87
C GLN A 181 18.81 3.23 -7.77
N ASP A 182 17.49 3.35 -7.79
CA ASP A 182 16.83 4.40 -8.57
C ASP A 182 16.55 5.59 -7.64
N SER A 183 17.50 6.51 -7.60
CA SER A 183 17.40 7.73 -6.80
C SER A 183 16.46 8.77 -7.41
N SER A 184 15.79 8.46 -8.52
CA SER A 184 14.81 9.36 -9.11
C SER A 184 13.58 9.53 -8.22
N TRP A 185 12.84 10.59 -8.50
CA TRP A 185 11.72 11.03 -7.71
C TRP A 185 10.53 10.07 -7.67
N ASP A 186 10.39 9.26 -8.71
CA ASP A 186 9.43 8.18 -8.91
C ASP A 186 10.03 6.81 -8.52
N GLY A 187 11.35 6.68 -8.51
CA GLY A 187 12.10 5.50 -8.05
C GLY A 187 12.04 5.23 -6.54
N GLN A 188 11.74 6.21 -5.70
CA GLN A 188 11.71 5.98 -4.23
C GLN A 188 10.61 5.02 -3.76
N VAL A 189 9.48 4.97 -4.47
CA VAL A 189 8.44 3.95 -4.22
C VAL A 189 8.99 2.55 -4.54
N ILE A 190 9.81 2.44 -5.60
CA ILE A 190 10.51 1.20 -5.96
C ILE A 190 11.51 0.81 -4.87
N GLU A 191 12.24 1.76 -4.28
CA GLU A 191 13.20 1.51 -3.21
C GLU A 191 12.53 1.08 -1.88
N ASP A 192 11.37 1.64 -1.56
CA ASP A 192 10.55 1.18 -0.43
C ASP A 192 10.04 -0.25 -0.67
N ILE A 193 9.53 -0.55 -1.87
CA ILE A 193 9.10 -1.91 -2.27
C ILE A 193 10.30 -2.88 -2.17
N LYS A 194 11.46 -2.52 -2.70
CA LYS A 194 12.71 -3.30 -2.56
C LYS A 194 13.06 -3.57 -1.11
N SER A 195 12.91 -2.57 -0.24
CA SER A 195 13.26 -2.70 1.18
C SER A 195 12.32 -3.66 1.91
N VAL A 196 11.02 -3.61 1.62
CA VAL A 196 10.04 -4.57 2.14
C VAL A 196 10.35 -5.99 1.65
N LEU A 197 10.64 -6.15 0.37
CA LEU A 197 10.96 -7.46 -0.22
C LEU A 197 12.27 -8.04 0.33
N LYS A 198 13.31 -7.23 0.47
CA LYS A 198 14.60 -7.65 1.08
C LYS A 198 14.46 -8.04 2.55
N ALA A 199 13.50 -7.47 3.26
CA ALA A 199 13.25 -7.79 4.66
C ALA A 199 12.51 -9.13 4.85
N GLN A 200 11.96 -9.72 3.78
CA GLN A 200 11.19 -10.95 3.84
C GLN A 200 11.94 -12.09 3.12
N PRO A 201 12.46 -13.09 3.85
CA PRO A 201 13.03 -14.26 3.22
C PRO A 201 11.97 -15.00 2.41
N GLY A 202 12.35 -15.40 1.20
CA GLY A 202 11.52 -16.20 0.32
C GLY A 202 10.46 -15.44 -0.48
N TRP A 203 10.69 -14.16 -0.73
CA TRP A 203 9.87 -13.37 -1.66
C TRP A 203 10.62 -13.16 -2.97
N SER A 204 9.90 -13.29 -4.08
CA SER A 204 10.41 -13.04 -5.44
C SER A 204 9.40 -12.22 -6.24
N VAL A 205 9.89 -11.46 -7.23
CA VAL A 205 9.06 -10.64 -8.12
C VAL A 205 9.41 -10.99 -9.56
N SER A 206 8.42 -11.25 -10.41
CA SER A 206 8.59 -11.59 -11.83
C SER A 206 7.66 -10.78 -12.73
N PHE A 207 8.12 -10.54 -13.96
CA PHE A 207 7.32 -9.85 -14.96
C PHE A 207 6.54 -10.90 -15.73
N SER A 208 5.23 -10.72 -15.79
CA SER A 208 4.33 -11.58 -16.56
C SER A 208 3.60 -10.71 -17.59
N GLY A 209 3.87 -10.95 -18.87
CA GLY A 209 3.20 -10.22 -19.95
C GLY A 209 1.69 -10.42 -19.90
N ARG A 210 0.91 -9.50 -20.47
CA ARG A 210 -0.57 -9.57 -20.47
C ARG A 210 -1.16 -10.89 -21.00
N SER A 211 -0.41 -11.64 -21.80
CA SER A 211 -0.78 -12.97 -22.29
C SER A 211 -0.63 -14.09 -21.25
N SER A 212 0.25 -13.91 -20.27
CA SER A 212 0.67 -14.89 -19.25
C SER A 212 0.06 -14.61 -17.87
N ASN A 213 -0.58 -13.45 -17.69
CA ASN A 213 -1.33 -13.09 -16.48
C ASN A 213 -2.84 -13.09 -16.73
N LYS A 214 -3.30 -14.03 -17.57
CA LYS A 214 -4.67 -14.02 -18.09
C LYS A 214 -5.66 -14.38 -16.99
N ALA A 215 -5.29 -15.27 -16.06
CA ALA A 215 -6.12 -15.59 -14.91
C ALA A 215 -6.39 -14.37 -14.02
N ALA A 216 -5.37 -13.59 -13.67
CA ALA A 216 -5.56 -12.39 -12.86
C ALA A 216 -6.42 -11.35 -13.58
N HIS A 217 -6.18 -11.13 -14.87
CA HIS A 217 -6.93 -10.19 -15.68
C HIS A 217 -8.42 -10.56 -15.80
N GLU A 218 -8.73 -11.84 -16.04
CA GLU A 218 -10.11 -12.30 -16.11
C GLU A 218 -10.77 -12.35 -14.71
N THR A 219 -10.00 -12.60 -13.64
CA THR A 219 -10.49 -12.48 -12.25
C THR A 219 -10.86 -11.03 -11.91
N ALA A 220 -10.01 -10.07 -12.31
CA ALA A 220 -10.26 -8.65 -12.12
C ALA A 220 -11.52 -8.18 -12.87
N LYS A 221 -11.75 -8.70 -14.08
CA LYS A 221 -12.99 -8.45 -14.81
C LYS A 221 -14.21 -9.09 -14.15
N LEU A 222 -14.10 -10.34 -13.68
CA LEU A 222 -15.18 -11.02 -12.98
C LEU A 222 -15.58 -10.23 -11.74
N ALA A 223 -14.62 -9.67 -11.00
CA ALA A 223 -14.87 -8.83 -9.83
C ALA A 223 -15.78 -7.63 -10.11
N LEU A 224 -15.73 -7.05 -11.33
CA LEU A 224 -16.63 -5.95 -11.73
C LEU A 224 -18.09 -6.37 -11.86
N THR A 225 -18.36 -7.66 -12.04
CA THR A 225 -19.70 -8.21 -12.24
C THR A 225 -20.30 -8.80 -10.97
N LEU A 226 -19.49 -8.97 -9.93
CA LEU A 226 -19.92 -9.56 -8.66
C LEU A 226 -20.57 -8.48 -7.79
N GLY A 227 -21.77 -8.78 -7.27
CA GLY A 227 -22.51 -7.86 -6.39
C GLY A 227 -21.96 -7.79 -4.96
N SER A 228 -20.97 -8.63 -4.64
CA SER A 228 -20.37 -8.79 -3.32
C SER A 228 -18.96 -9.37 -3.42
N GLU A 229 -18.17 -9.21 -2.35
CA GLU A 229 -16.87 -9.87 -2.16
C GLU A 229 -16.99 -11.38 -2.38
N CYS A 230 -16.00 -11.96 -3.08
CA CYS A 230 -15.91 -13.40 -3.34
C CYS A 230 -14.47 -13.86 -3.13
N ILE A 231 -14.30 -14.94 -2.36
CA ILE A 231 -13.00 -15.52 -2.06
C ILE A 231 -13.04 -16.98 -2.54
N TRP A 232 -12.09 -17.35 -3.40
CA TRP A 232 -11.93 -18.73 -3.85
C TRP A 232 -10.60 -19.28 -3.34
N VAL A 233 -10.66 -20.41 -2.65
CA VAL A 233 -9.49 -21.09 -2.08
C VAL A 233 -9.47 -22.50 -2.66
N GLU A 234 -8.45 -22.84 -3.43
CA GLU A 234 -8.29 -24.15 -4.12
C GLU A 234 -9.34 -24.43 -5.23
N GLU A 235 -10.45 -23.70 -5.23
CA GLU A 235 -11.46 -23.66 -6.28
C GLU A 235 -11.21 -22.49 -7.24
N VAL A 236 -11.66 -22.61 -8.49
CA VAL A 236 -11.55 -21.55 -9.51
C VAL A 236 -12.94 -21.30 -10.08
N PRO A 237 -13.43 -20.04 -10.11
CA PRO A 237 -14.70 -19.73 -10.72
C PRO A 237 -14.72 -20.20 -12.20
N PRO A 238 -15.81 -20.85 -12.67
CA PRO A 238 -15.87 -21.41 -14.02
C PRO A 238 -15.49 -20.43 -15.14
N GLU A 239 -15.78 -19.14 -14.94
CA GLU A 239 -15.52 -18.04 -15.85
C GLU A 239 -14.01 -17.78 -16.07
N VAL A 240 -13.18 -18.12 -15.08
CA VAL A 240 -11.72 -17.88 -15.08
C VAL A 240 -10.94 -19.20 -15.27
N LEU A 241 -11.61 -20.36 -15.18
CA LEU A 241 -10.99 -21.68 -15.23
C LEU A 241 -10.09 -21.90 -16.46
N LEU A 242 -10.53 -21.48 -17.65
CA LEU A 242 -9.75 -21.61 -18.88
C LEU A 242 -8.47 -20.76 -18.86
N ALA A 243 -8.51 -19.58 -18.25
CA ALA A 243 -7.34 -18.72 -18.11
C ALA A 243 -6.34 -19.32 -17.11
N VAL A 244 -6.81 -19.85 -15.97
CA VAL A 244 -5.96 -20.55 -14.98
C VAL A 244 -5.31 -21.81 -15.56
N ILE A 245 -6.04 -22.59 -16.37
CA ILE A 245 -5.48 -23.79 -17.02
C ILE A 245 -4.40 -23.40 -18.04
N SER A 246 -4.63 -22.32 -18.81
CA SER A 246 -3.64 -21.80 -19.76
C SER A 246 -2.36 -21.35 -19.06
N ASP A 247 -2.47 -20.66 -17.92
CA ASP A 247 -1.31 -20.20 -17.14
C ASP A 247 -0.52 -21.39 -16.54
N LYS A 248 -1.19 -22.50 -16.20
CA LYS A 248 -0.53 -23.75 -15.75
C LYS A 248 0.27 -24.47 -16.85
N ILE A 249 -0.13 -24.36 -18.11
CA ILE A 249 0.54 -25.06 -19.23
C ILE A 249 1.87 -24.40 -19.60
N VAL A 250 1.96 -23.07 -19.50
CA VAL A 250 3.17 -22.30 -19.84
C VAL A 250 4.33 -22.61 -18.88
N ILE A 251 4.03 -22.99 -17.64
CA ILE A 251 5.05 -23.31 -16.62
C ILE A 251 5.71 -24.68 -16.86
N VAL A 252 5.05 -25.58 -17.60
CA VAL A 252 5.56 -26.93 -17.88
C VAL A 252 6.54 -26.94 -19.07
N GLU A 253 6.53 -25.93 -19.94
CA GLU A 253 7.39 -25.87 -21.14
C GLU A 253 8.75 -25.17 -20.93
N SER A 254 9.06 -24.72 -19.72
CA SER A 254 10.32 -24.01 -19.39
C SER A 254 11.34 -24.82 -18.56
N TYR A 255 11.32 -26.16 -18.66
CA TYR A 255 12.39 -27.04 -18.16
C TYR A 255 12.96 -27.93 -19.25
#